data_AF-Q4TJ28-F1
#
_entry.id   AF-Q4TJ28-F1
#
_cell.length_a   1.000
_cell.length_b   1.000
_cell.length_c   1.000
_cell.angle_alpha   90.00
_cell.angle_beta   90.00
_cell.angle_gamma   90.00
#
_symmetry.space_group_name_H-M   'P 1'
#
loop_
_entity.id
_entity.type
_entity.pdbx_description
1 polymer ?
#
loop_
_entity_poly.entity_id
_entity_poly.type
_entity_poly.pdbx_seq_one_letter_code
_entity_poly.pdbx_strand_id
1 'polypeptide(L)'
;MVDEDCGDLKFCSYEIESSTCLPCIPTDLPCTKDEECCSDQMCVWGQCTANVTRGTEGTICQGHSDCRPDLCCAFQPGNQEKTHTHTHTLTQR
;
A
#
# COMPACT_ATOMS: atom_id res chain seq x y z
N MET A 1 19.95 3.32 1.82
CA MET A 1 19.54 3.26 0.40
C MET A 1 18.05 3.55 0.37
N VAL A 2 17.59 4.28 -0.62
CA VAL A 2 16.18 4.61 -0.85
C VAL A 2 15.72 4.06 -2.20
N ASP A 3 14.43 4.05 -2.47
CA ASP A 3 13.89 3.52 -3.73
C ASP A 3 14.51 4.18 -4.97
N GLU A 4 14.78 5.49 -4.89
CA GLU A 4 15.44 6.28 -5.94
C GLU A 4 16.86 5.77 -6.28
N ASP A 5 17.54 5.11 -5.34
CA ASP A 5 18.88 4.54 -5.55
C ASP A 5 18.83 3.22 -6.36
N CYS A 6 17.67 2.55 -6.39
CA CYS A 6 17.55 1.20 -6.98
C CYS A 6 17.37 1.21 -8.51
N GLY A 7 16.99 2.35 -9.07
CA GLY A 7 16.67 2.49 -10.49
C GLY A 7 15.29 1.94 -10.86
N ASP A 8 14.95 2.01 -12.15
CA ASP A 8 13.61 1.68 -12.63
C ASP A 8 13.21 0.22 -12.35
N LEU A 9 11.90 0.01 -12.10
CA LEU A 9 11.28 -1.30 -11.87
C LEU A 9 11.87 -2.07 -10.67
N LYS A 10 12.41 -1.35 -9.68
CA LYS A 10 12.93 -1.90 -8.44
C LYS A 10 12.50 -1.03 -7.26
N PHE A 11 12.49 -1.64 -6.09
CA PHE A 11 12.24 -0.96 -4.82
C PHE A 11 13.30 -1.35 -3.79
N CYS A 12 13.48 -0.50 -2.80
CA CYS A 12 14.37 -0.70 -1.68
C CYS A 12 13.62 -1.42 -0.56
N SER A 13 13.92 -2.70 -0.37
CA SER A 13 13.46 -3.44 0.80
C SER A 13 14.34 -3.13 2.00
N TYR A 14 13.70 -2.72 3.10
CA TYR A 14 14.36 -2.42 4.36
C TYR A 14 14.16 -3.56 5.34
N GLU A 15 15.23 -4.29 5.63
CA GLU A 15 15.29 -5.25 6.72
C GLU A 15 16.09 -4.65 7.90
N ILE A 16 16.01 -5.30 9.06
CA ILE A 16 16.62 -4.79 10.31
C ILE A 16 18.12 -4.54 10.16
N GLU A 17 18.81 -5.37 9.36
CA GLU A 17 20.27 -5.35 9.22
C GLU A 17 20.75 -4.84 7.86
N SER A 18 19.88 -4.76 6.85
CA SER A 18 20.29 -4.35 5.51
C SER A 18 19.17 -3.72 4.68
N SER A 19 19.55 -2.87 3.73
CA SER A 19 18.67 -2.35 2.69
C SER A 19 19.09 -2.95 1.35
N THR A 20 18.19 -3.63 0.64
CA THR A 20 18.50 -4.31 -0.62
C THR A 20 17.51 -3.92 -1.72
N CYS A 21 18.00 -3.70 -2.94
CA CYS A 21 17.16 -3.44 -4.09
C CYS A 21 16.56 -4.74 -4.62
N LEU A 22 15.23 -4.84 -4.60
CA LEU A 22 14.49 -5.97 -5.13
C LEU A 22 13.72 -5.55 -6.40
N PRO A 23 13.45 -6.49 -7.32
CA PRO A 23 12.54 -6.24 -8.44
C PRO A 23 11.15 -5.82 -7.93
N CYS A 24 10.49 -4.91 -8.64
CA CYS A 24 9.10 -4.58 -8.36
C CYS A 24 8.17 -5.78 -8.55
N ILE A 25 7.02 -5.71 -7.89
CA ILE A 25 5.99 -6.73 -7.86
C ILE A 25 4.97 -6.44 -8.97
N PRO A 26 4.73 -7.39 -9.90
CA PRO A 26 3.75 -7.21 -10.96
C PRO A 26 2.31 -7.23 -10.43
N THR A 27 1.38 -6.86 -11.32
CA THR A 27 -0.06 -6.85 -11.01
C THR A 27 -0.53 -8.21 -10.52
N ASP A 28 -1.51 -8.17 -9.62
CA ASP A 28 -2.15 -9.34 -9.01
C ASP A 28 -1.25 -10.20 -8.10
N LEU A 29 -0.07 -9.70 -7.72
CA LEU A 29 0.79 -10.32 -6.72
C LEU A 29 0.75 -9.60 -5.36
N PRO A 30 1.06 -10.31 -4.27
CA PRO A 30 1.00 -9.77 -2.91
C PRO A 30 2.01 -8.64 -2.68
N CYS A 31 1.60 -7.62 -1.95
CA CYS A 31 2.42 -6.48 -1.56
C CYS A 31 2.06 -5.99 -0.16
N THR A 32 2.92 -5.14 0.42
CA THR A 32 2.67 -4.45 1.68
C THR A 32 2.64 -2.93 1.54
N LYS A 33 3.31 -2.39 0.52
CA LYS A 33 3.46 -0.95 0.27
C LYS A 33 3.30 -0.64 -1.21
N ASP A 34 2.92 0.60 -1.54
CA ASP A 34 2.75 1.06 -2.92
C ASP A 34 4.07 0.94 -3.70
N GLU A 35 5.20 1.25 -3.05
CA GLU A 35 6.54 1.26 -3.67
C GLU A 35 7.01 -0.13 -4.12
N GLU A 36 6.44 -1.20 -3.57
CA GLU A 36 6.76 -2.56 -4.01
C GLU A 36 6.17 -2.86 -5.39
N CYS A 37 5.09 -2.19 -5.78
CA CYS A 37 4.38 -2.48 -7.03
C CYS A 37 5.04 -1.82 -8.25
N CYS A 38 5.00 -2.51 -9.39
CA CYS A 38 5.60 -1.99 -10.63
C CYS A 38 4.85 -0.76 -11.18
N SER A 39 5.61 0.20 -11.70
CA SER A 39 5.08 1.40 -12.39
C SER A 39 4.23 2.29 -11.46
N ASP A 40 3.00 2.61 -11.85
CA ASP A 40 2.05 3.46 -11.12
C ASP A 40 0.96 2.66 -10.39
N GLN A 41 1.20 1.37 -10.19
CA GLN A 41 0.32 0.48 -9.44
C GLN A 41 0.35 0.81 -7.96
N MET A 42 -0.76 0.54 -7.28
CA MET A 42 -0.89 0.73 -5.83
C MET A 42 -1.09 -0.60 -5.13
N CYS A 43 -0.67 -0.67 -3.87
CA CYS A 43 -0.92 -1.81 -3.03
C CYS A 43 -2.32 -1.70 -2.40
N VAL A 44 -3.29 -2.39 -3.00
CA VAL A 44 -4.69 -2.35 -2.59
C VAL A 44 -5.06 -3.69 -1.97
N TRP A 45 -5.52 -3.67 -0.73
CA TRP A 45 -5.83 -4.91 0.01
C TRP A 45 -4.68 -5.94 0.03
N GLY A 46 -3.43 -5.46 0.01
CA GLY A 46 -2.25 -6.32 -0.02
C GLY A 46 -1.95 -6.93 -1.39
N GLN A 47 -2.51 -6.39 -2.48
CA GLN A 47 -2.27 -6.84 -3.85
C GLN A 47 -1.97 -5.67 -4.78
N CYS A 48 -0.94 -5.82 -5.62
CA CYS A 48 -0.59 -4.80 -6.62
C CYS A 48 -1.70 -4.68 -7.66
N THR A 49 -2.28 -3.49 -7.75
CA THR A 49 -3.45 -3.22 -8.59
C THR A 49 -3.21 -1.99 -9.45
N ALA A 50 -3.47 -2.12 -10.76
CA ALA A 50 -3.38 -1.03 -11.72
C ALA A 50 -4.70 -0.22 -11.80
N ASN A 51 -4.61 1.00 -12.34
CA ASN A 51 -5.77 1.89 -12.56
C ASN A 51 -6.55 2.25 -11.27
N VAL A 52 -5.83 2.40 -10.17
CA VAL A 52 -6.40 2.71 -8.85
C VAL A 52 -6.41 4.22 -8.63
N THR A 53 -7.48 4.74 -8.05
CA THR A 53 -7.53 6.14 -7.60
C THR A 53 -7.15 6.21 -6.12
N ARG A 54 -6.11 6.97 -5.78
CA ARG A 54 -5.68 7.21 -4.39
C ARG A 54 -6.85 7.76 -3.56
N GLY A 55 -7.02 7.25 -2.33
CA GLY A 55 -8.12 7.65 -1.45
C GLY A 55 -9.42 6.88 -1.66
N THR A 56 -9.42 5.86 -2.51
CA THR A 56 -10.51 4.89 -2.62
C THR A 56 -10.31 3.72 -1.67
N GLU A 57 -11.38 2.97 -1.43
CA GLU A 57 -11.38 1.81 -0.55
C GLU A 57 -10.22 0.83 -0.88
N GLY A 58 -9.56 0.33 0.16
CA GLY A 58 -8.43 -0.59 0.07
C GLY A 58 -7.07 0.06 -0.17
N THR A 59 -7.01 1.32 -0.61
CA THR A 59 -5.73 2.03 -0.79
C THR A 59 -5.13 2.43 0.55
N ILE A 60 -3.79 2.53 0.63
CA ILE A 60 -3.08 2.91 1.85
C ILE A 60 -3.40 4.36 2.26
N CYS A 61 -3.53 4.60 3.57
CA CYS A 61 -3.77 5.92 4.18
C CYS A 61 -2.82 6.14 5.36
N GLN A 62 -2.45 7.40 5.63
CA GLN A 62 -1.63 7.76 6.79
C GLN A 62 -2.50 8.13 7.99
N GLY A 63 -3.62 8.82 7.74
CA GLY A 63 -4.54 9.24 8.78
C GLY A 63 -5.97 9.51 8.29
N HIS A 64 -6.84 9.85 9.24
CA HIS A 64 -8.24 10.17 8.94
C HIS A 64 -8.40 11.42 8.05
N SER A 65 -7.39 12.30 8.01
CA SER A 65 -7.34 13.45 7.10
C SER A 65 -7.35 13.06 5.63
N ASP A 66 -6.87 11.85 5.30
CA ASP A 66 -6.76 11.37 3.93
C ASP A 66 -8.08 10.76 3.44
N CYS A 67 -9.02 10.54 4.36
CA CYS A 67 -10.26 9.84 4.09
C CYS A 67 -11.36 10.76 3.59
N ARG A 68 -12.14 10.24 2.65
CA ARG A 68 -13.44 10.80 2.27
C ARG A 68 -14.47 10.56 3.39
N PRO A 69 -15.59 11.31 3.44
CA PRO A 69 -16.58 11.21 4.52
C PRO A 69 -17.15 9.80 4.74
N ASP A 70 -17.16 8.97 3.70
CA ASP A 70 -17.66 7.60 3.68
C ASP A 70 -16.60 6.54 4.04
N LEU A 71 -15.35 6.96 4.23
CA LEU A 71 -14.20 6.11 4.51
C LEU A 71 -13.50 6.53 5.80
N CYS A 72 -12.69 5.62 6.33
CA CYS A 72 -11.86 5.83 7.50
C CYS A 72 -10.54 5.09 7.36
N CYS A 73 -9.50 5.61 8.00
CA CYS A 73 -8.15 5.06 7.92
C CYS A 73 -7.95 4.05 9.05
N ALA A 74 -7.89 2.77 8.70
CA ALA A 74 -7.87 1.70 9.70
C ALA A 74 -6.95 0.54 9.29
N PHE A 75 -6.46 -0.19 10.30
CA PHE A 75 -5.78 -1.46 10.07
C PHE A 75 -6.79 -2.53 9.69
N GLN A 76 -6.52 -3.26 8.62
CA GLN A 76 -7.25 -4.47 8.28
C GLN A 76 -6.45 -5.72 8.65
N PRO A 77 -7.13 -6.83 9.04
CA PRO A 77 -6.46 -8.09 9.30
C PRO A 77 -5.67 -8.56 8.07
N GLY A 78 -4.37 -8.77 8.22
CA GLY A 78 -3.49 -9.20 7.13
C GLY A 78 -2.71 -8.07 6.44
N ASN A 79 -3.04 -6.80 6.73
CA ASN A 79 -2.30 -5.65 6.20
C ASN A 79 -1.26 -5.16 7.21
N GLN A 80 -0.07 -4.81 6.70
CA GLN A 80 0.96 -4.14 7.51
C GLN A 80 0.73 -2.62 7.61
N GLU A 81 -0.02 -2.06 6.66
CA GLU A 81 -0.36 -0.63 6.57
C GLU A 81 -1.85 -0.37 6.81
N LYS A 82 -2.20 0.85 7.22
CA LYS A 82 -3.61 1.28 7.30
C LYS A 82 -4.15 1.51 5.90
N THR A 83 -5.42 1.21 5.70
CA THR A 83 -6.10 1.41 4.43
C THR A 83 -7.40 2.19 4.62
N HIS A 84 -7.87 2.78 3.52
CA HIS A 84 -9.18 3.39 3.45
C HIS A 84 -10.25 2.29 3.50
N THR A 85 -11.11 2.35 4.50
CA THR A 85 -12.17 1.35 4.74
C THR A 85 -13.49 2.03 5.02
N HIS A 86 -14.63 1.42 4.73
CA HIS A 86 -15.92 2.04 5.04
C HIS A 86 -16.15 2.21 6.55
N THR A 87 -16.64 3.39 6.95
CA THR A 87 -16.91 3.74 8.36
C THR A 87 -17.81 2.74 9.10
N HIS A 88 -18.76 2.13 8.39
CA HIS A 88 -19.66 1.12 8.94
C HIS A 88 -18.98 -0.22 9.30
N THR A 89 -17.80 -0.51 8.73
CA THR A 89 -17.05 -1.74 9.05
C THR A 89 -16.37 -1.69 10.42
N LEU A 90 -16.14 -0.50 10.97
CA LEU A 90 -15.56 -0.31 12.31
C LEU A 90 -16.58 -0.40 13.45
N THR A 91 -17.89 -0.37 13.15
CA THR A 91 -18.96 -0.37 14.17
C THR A 91 -19.43 -1.78 14.56
N GLN A 92 -18.82 -2.84 14.00
CA GLN A 92 -19.16 -4.25 14.27
C GLN A 92 -18.14 -5.00 15.16
N ARG A 93 -17.35 -4.29 15.98
CA ARG A 93 -16.51 -4.89 17.03
C ARG A 93 -16.80 -4.30 18.40
#